data_AF-A0AA44IGP3-F1
#
_entry.id   AF-A0AA44IGP3-F1
#
_cell.length_a   1.000
_cell.length_b   1.000
_cell.length_c   1.000
_cell.angle_alpha   90.00
_cell.angle_beta   90.00
_cell.angle_gamma   90.00
#
_symmetry.space_group_name_H-M   'P 1'
#
loop_
_entity.id
_entity.type
_entity.pdbx_description
1 polymer ?
#
loop_
_entity_poly.entity_id
_entity_poly.type
_entity_poly.pdbx_seq_one_letter_code
_entity_poly.pdbx_strand_id
1 'polypeptide(L)'
;MELYLDESGNTGCVTVKENDYFNFKEQRHFVLCGIKVQDEQDKKKLKERYKHFKEVFGIKEEIKGSDLMTRKYNKELAYFLDNILDNIHFQICIYDKKFYIATLLMSTIIDNSIKCEFSVEYYQLADTLVSHNEDLLVEYCKLAENPNNESFERFLKSIINHRYFNIQNEENLLIICAEYILQEGDYVSYLSTILQHGSYTNNKYINVINLNCLTELILQVKKSYGLVNEKLNIFHDKIDGYDKTFNSELKPFDIKINFTDSKDEELIQIADNVASIVAKCINECIKRFEEKKEWEEDSAWIMKQYAKVIDKLTIYNIKFTLPVKNWATSLCIREMFKDENPINQRNEKYFNEHYYKYIYEIYQNIDNKNFNAREHLKFLKK
;
A
#
# COMPACT_ATOMS: atom_id res chain seq x y z
N MET A 1 -17.21 12.23 12.53
CA MET A 1 -16.63 10.89 12.36
C MET A 1 -15.22 10.92 12.92
N GLU A 2 -14.81 9.86 13.59
CA GLU A 2 -13.44 9.66 14.03
C GLU A 2 -12.77 8.55 13.22
N LEU A 3 -11.47 8.68 13.01
CA LEU A 3 -10.65 7.72 12.28
C LEU A 3 -9.42 7.38 13.13
N TYR A 4 -9.29 6.12 13.53
CA TYR A 4 -8.17 5.61 14.32
C TYR A 4 -7.24 4.81 13.43
N LEU A 5 -5.96 5.13 13.48
CA LEU A 5 -4.97 4.67 12.51
C LEU A 5 -3.77 4.01 13.19
N ASP A 6 -3.35 2.91 12.60
CA ASP A 6 -2.06 2.30 12.88
C ASP A 6 -1.58 1.47 11.67
N GLU A 7 -0.33 1.05 11.70
CA GLU A 7 0.44 0.64 10.54
C GLU A 7 1.33 -0.58 10.78
N SER A 8 1.72 -1.25 9.70
CA SER A 8 2.69 -2.34 9.75
C SER A 8 3.59 -2.35 8.52
N GLY A 9 4.81 -2.87 8.69
CA GLY A 9 5.81 -3.00 7.62
C GLY A 9 6.89 -1.91 7.57
N ASN A 10 6.92 -0.99 8.54
CA ASN A 10 7.92 0.08 8.76
C ASN A 10 8.05 1.14 7.64
N THR A 11 8.24 2.40 8.05
CA THR A 11 7.23 3.46 7.85
C THR A 11 7.78 4.78 7.31
N GLY A 12 8.59 4.76 6.26
CA GLY A 12 8.85 6.03 5.58
C GLY A 12 9.83 5.94 4.44
N CYS A 13 11.10 6.15 4.74
CA CYS A 13 12.09 6.41 3.70
C CYS A 13 12.53 5.12 3.01
N VAL A 14 12.13 4.95 1.76
CA VAL A 14 12.73 3.92 0.91
C VAL A 14 14.03 4.46 0.35
N THR A 15 15.13 3.91 0.87
CA THR A 15 16.50 4.21 0.44
C THR A 15 17.19 2.93 -0.04
N VAL A 16 18.28 3.12 -0.78
CA VAL A 16 19.20 2.05 -1.16
C VAL A 16 20.36 2.04 -0.16
N LYS A 17 20.82 0.86 0.26
CA LYS A 17 22.03 0.71 1.11
C LYS A 17 23.28 0.62 0.24
N GLU A 18 24.46 0.75 0.84
CA GLU A 18 25.78 0.72 0.17
C GLU A 18 26.02 -0.49 -0.78
N ASN A 19 25.25 -1.57 -0.65
CA ASN A 19 25.34 -2.78 -1.49
C ASN A 19 24.24 -2.87 -2.57
N ASP A 20 23.58 -1.77 -2.92
CA ASP A 20 22.51 -1.70 -3.92
C ASP A 20 21.22 -2.48 -3.58
N TYR A 21 21.06 -2.90 -2.32
CA TYR A 21 19.83 -3.48 -1.82
C TYR A 21 18.94 -2.44 -1.15
N PHE A 22 17.63 -2.56 -1.36
CA PHE A 22 16.64 -1.77 -0.63
C PHE A 22 16.70 -1.99 0.89
N ASN A 23 16.40 -0.95 1.65
CA ASN A 23 16.52 -0.96 3.10
C ASN A 23 15.42 -1.76 3.85
N PHE A 24 14.37 -2.23 3.17
CA PHE A 24 13.17 -2.80 3.80
C PHE A 24 13.16 -4.33 4.00
N LYS A 25 14.27 -5.04 3.76
CA LYS A 25 14.45 -6.50 4.02
C LYS A 25 13.23 -7.34 3.54
N GLU A 26 12.71 -8.24 4.40
CA GLU A 26 11.53 -9.09 4.14
C GLU A 26 10.18 -8.35 4.23
N GLN A 27 10.17 -7.08 4.64
CA GLN A 27 8.96 -6.27 4.76
C GLN A 27 8.67 -5.55 3.43
N ARG A 28 8.27 -6.34 2.43
CA ARG A 28 7.94 -5.85 1.08
C ARG A 28 6.76 -4.90 1.08
N HIS A 29 5.74 -5.19 1.88
CA HIS A 29 4.50 -4.43 1.92
C HIS A 29 4.45 -3.50 3.14
N PHE A 30 3.96 -2.29 2.92
CA PHE A 30 3.46 -1.38 3.95
C PHE A 30 1.93 -1.49 4.03
N VAL A 31 1.37 -1.54 5.23
CA VAL A 31 -0.08 -1.61 5.45
C VAL A 31 -0.48 -0.53 6.43
N LEU A 32 -1.50 0.24 6.07
CA LEU A 32 -2.17 1.18 6.97
C LEU A 32 -3.59 0.68 7.21
N CYS A 33 -3.96 0.55 8.49
CA CYS A 33 -5.31 0.24 8.91
C CYS A 33 -5.98 1.51 9.44
N GLY A 34 -7.22 1.75 9.01
CA GLY A 34 -8.07 2.77 9.58
C GLY A 34 -9.39 2.21 10.08
N ILE A 35 -9.71 2.50 11.34
CA ILE A 35 -10.99 2.20 11.97
C ILE A 35 -11.84 3.46 11.94
N LYS A 36 -12.91 3.39 11.17
CA LYS A 36 -13.93 4.43 11.02
C LYS A 36 -14.95 4.28 12.14
N VAL A 37 -15.16 5.35 12.89
CA VAL A 37 -16.12 5.41 14.01
C VAL A 37 -17.11 6.53 13.72
N GLN A 38 -18.38 6.16 13.55
CA GLN A 38 -19.41 7.13 13.17
C GLN A 38 -19.81 8.03 14.33
N ASP A 39 -19.97 7.45 15.52
CA ASP A 39 -20.41 8.09 16.75
C ASP A 39 -19.89 7.37 18.01
N GLU A 40 -20.20 7.91 19.19
CA GLU A 40 -19.77 7.34 20.48
C GLU A 40 -20.39 5.98 20.80
N GLN A 41 -21.59 5.67 20.28
CA GLN A 41 -22.19 4.37 20.49
C GLN A 41 -21.44 3.30 19.69
N ASP A 42 -21.07 3.63 18.46
CA ASP A 42 -20.25 2.82 17.58
C ASP A 42 -18.87 2.52 18.20
N LYS A 43 -18.22 3.58 18.69
CA LYS A 43 -16.96 3.52 19.44
C LYS A 43 -17.04 2.54 20.62
N LYS A 44 -18.08 2.68 21.44
CA LYS A 44 -18.30 1.84 22.63
C LYS A 44 -18.48 0.37 22.24
N LYS A 45 -19.23 0.07 21.19
CA LYS A 45 -19.42 -1.31 20.71
C LYS A 45 -18.12 -1.98 20.28
N LEU A 46 -17.26 -1.26 19.54
CA LEU A 46 -15.97 -1.79 19.12
C LEU A 46 -15.05 -2.08 20.32
N LYS A 47 -14.97 -1.14 21.27
CA LYS A 47 -14.20 -1.32 22.52
C LYS A 47 -14.73 -2.50 23.34
N GLU A 48 -16.05 -2.64 23.48
CA GLU A 48 -16.68 -3.77 24.18
C GLU A 48 -16.37 -5.12 23.52
N ARG A 49 -16.43 -5.22 22.18
CA ARG A 49 -16.04 -6.43 21.45
C ARG A 49 -14.58 -6.82 21.71
N TYR A 50 -13.68 -5.84 21.66
CA TYR A 50 -12.25 -6.08 21.89
C TYR A 50 -11.97 -6.45 23.36
N LYS A 51 -12.60 -5.78 24.31
CA LYS A 51 -12.51 -6.13 25.73
C LYS A 51 -13.01 -7.55 25.99
N HIS A 52 -14.14 -7.93 25.40
CA HIS A 52 -14.67 -9.28 25.53
C HIS A 52 -13.71 -10.34 24.94
N PHE A 53 -13.10 -10.06 23.79
CA PHE A 53 -12.02 -10.89 23.25
C PHE A 53 -10.87 -11.07 24.26
N LYS A 54 -10.39 -9.98 24.87
CA LYS A 54 -9.32 -10.05 25.88
C LYS A 54 -9.73 -10.87 27.10
N GLU A 55 -10.97 -10.72 27.57
CA GLU A 55 -11.50 -11.50 28.70
C GLU A 55 -11.58 -13.00 28.39
N VAL A 56 -12.10 -13.37 27.22
CA VAL A 56 -12.25 -14.78 26.79
C VAL A 56 -10.91 -15.51 26.76
N PHE A 57 -9.84 -14.83 26.34
CA PHE A 57 -8.50 -15.42 26.21
C PHE A 57 -7.53 -15.04 27.33
N GLY A 58 -7.99 -14.35 28.38
CA GLY A 58 -7.16 -13.97 29.52
C GLY A 58 -6.01 -13.00 29.21
N ILE A 59 -6.18 -12.16 28.18
CA ILE A 59 -5.17 -11.19 27.72
C ILE A 59 -5.23 -9.96 28.63
N LYS A 60 -4.23 -9.81 29.51
CA LYS A 60 -4.17 -8.71 30.49
C LYS A 60 -3.62 -7.41 29.90
N GLU A 61 -2.63 -7.51 29.02
CA GLU A 61 -1.95 -6.38 28.39
C GLU A 61 -2.40 -6.22 26.93
N GLU A 62 -1.67 -5.46 26.14
CA GLU A 62 -1.82 -5.42 24.70
C GLU A 62 -1.27 -6.71 24.08
N ILE A 63 -2.02 -7.32 23.16
CA ILE A 63 -1.53 -8.44 22.35
C ILE A 63 -1.00 -7.89 21.04
N LYS A 64 0.21 -8.30 20.64
CA LYS A 64 0.79 -7.87 19.37
C LYS A 64 0.11 -8.58 18.21
N GLY A 65 -0.23 -7.85 17.14
CA GLY A 65 -0.82 -8.46 15.95
C GLY A 65 0.07 -9.54 15.30
N SER A 66 1.40 -9.41 15.41
CA SER A 66 2.35 -10.44 14.96
C SER A 66 2.22 -11.76 15.73
N ASP A 67 1.85 -11.71 17.01
CA ASP A 67 1.71 -12.89 17.85
C ASP A 67 0.46 -13.68 17.45
N LEU A 68 -0.65 -12.97 17.17
CA LEU A 68 -1.90 -13.55 16.66
C LEU A 68 -1.67 -14.35 15.36
N MET A 69 -0.70 -13.94 14.55
CA MET A 69 -0.32 -14.62 13.31
C MET A 69 0.62 -15.82 13.50
N THR A 70 0.52 -16.51 14.64
CA THR A 70 1.20 -17.79 14.87
C THR A 70 0.20 -18.89 15.18
N ARG A 71 0.51 -20.14 14.79
CA ARG A 71 -0.41 -21.28 14.98
C ARG A 71 -0.78 -21.54 16.45
N LYS A 72 0.04 -21.07 17.40
CA LYS A 72 -0.25 -21.13 18.84
C LYS A 72 -1.52 -20.36 19.19
N TYR A 73 -1.76 -19.23 18.53
CA TYR A 73 -2.90 -18.34 18.80
C TYR A 73 -4.03 -18.51 17.77
N ASN A 74 -4.18 -19.70 17.19
CA ASN A 74 -5.22 -19.96 16.17
C ASN A 74 -6.64 -19.70 16.69
N LYS A 75 -6.92 -19.96 17.97
CA LYS A 75 -8.26 -19.74 18.53
C LYS A 75 -8.54 -18.25 18.70
N GLU A 76 -7.54 -17.51 19.16
CA GLU A 76 -7.54 -16.06 19.34
C GLU A 76 -7.70 -15.37 17.98
N LEU A 77 -6.88 -15.75 16.99
CA LEU A 77 -6.96 -15.22 15.63
C LEU A 77 -8.32 -15.51 14.99
N ALA A 78 -8.81 -16.75 15.09
CA ALA A 78 -10.12 -17.10 14.54
C ALA A 78 -11.23 -16.26 15.18
N TYR A 79 -11.23 -16.12 16.51
CA TYR A 79 -12.17 -15.27 17.22
C TYR A 79 -12.06 -13.81 16.77
N PHE A 80 -10.84 -13.28 16.68
CA PHE A 80 -10.60 -11.90 16.28
C PHE A 80 -11.15 -11.61 14.87
N LEU A 81 -10.83 -12.47 13.91
CA LEU A 81 -11.32 -12.34 12.53
C LEU A 81 -12.84 -12.49 12.43
N ASP A 82 -13.47 -13.24 13.33
CA ASP A 82 -14.92 -13.47 13.29
C ASP A 82 -15.76 -12.45 14.04
N ASN A 83 -15.22 -11.85 15.10
CA ASN A 83 -16.00 -11.04 16.04
C ASN A 83 -15.54 -9.58 16.14
N ILE A 84 -14.32 -9.26 15.69
CA ILE A 84 -13.77 -7.91 15.71
C ILE A 84 -13.70 -7.33 14.30
N LEU A 85 -13.11 -8.07 13.36
CA LEU A 85 -12.95 -7.61 11.97
C LEU A 85 -14.28 -7.64 11.20
N ASP A 86 -14.62 -6.53 10.55
CA ASP A 86 -15.80 -6.44 9.68
C ASP A 86 -15.60 -5.47 8.50
N ASN A 87 -16.59 -5.40 7.62
CA ASN A 87 -16.59 -4.55 6.43
C ASN A 87 -17.25 -3.18 6.65
N ILE A 88 -17.57 -2.82 7.89
CA ILE A 88 -18.22 -1.56 8.22
C ILE A 88 -17.17 -0.58 8.72
N HIS A 89 -16.40 -0.99 9.72
CA HIS A 89 -15.51 -0.09 10.45
C HIS A 89 -14.12 -0.02 9.82
N PHE A 90 -13.65 -1.08 9.18
CA PHE A 90 -12.27 -1.16 8.74
C PHE A 90 -12.07 -0.65 7.31
N GLN A 91 -10.97 0.06 7.10
CA GLN A 91 -10.46 0.50 5.81
C GLN A 91 -8.95 0.23 5.77
N ILE A 92 -8.48 -0.50 4.77
CA ILE A 92 -7.09 -0.91 4.65
C ILE A 92 -6.48 -0.30 3.39
N CYS A 93 -5.25 0.17 3.51
CA CYS A 93 -4.40 0.50 2.37
C CYS A 93 -3.15 -0.38 2.38
N ILE A 94 -2.84 -1.02 1.26
CA ILE A 94 -1.70 -1.91 1.11
C ILE A 94 -0.80 -1.38 0.00
N TYR A 95 0.47 -1.16 0.30
CA TYR A 95 1.47 -0.65 -0.63
C TYR A 95 2.60 -1.66 -0.78
N ASP A 96 2.87 -2.09 -2.01
CA ASP A 96 4.14 -2.70 -2.36
C ASP A 96 5.18 -1.58 -2.52
N LYS A 97 6.27 -1.66 -1.75
CA LYS A 97 7.28 -0.60 -1.71
C LYS A 97 8.01 -0.43 -3.03
N LYS A 98 8.29 -1.52 -3.76
CA LYS A 98 8.96 -1.46 -5.08
C LYS A 98 8.02 -0.88 -6.12
N PHE A 99 6.77 -1.30 -6.10
CA PHE A 99 5.75 -0.74 -6.99
C PHE A 99 5.52 0.74 -6.75
N TYR A 100 5.50 1.17 -5.49
CA TYR A 100 5.47 2.59 -5.16
C TYR A 100 6.64 3.35 -5.80
N ILE A 101 7.88 2.86 -5.66
CA ILE A 101 9.05 3.48 -6.29
C ILE A 101 8.93 3.49 -7.82
N ALA A 102 8.47 2.40 -8.44
CA ALA A 102 8.21 2.36 -9.88
C ALA A 102 7.21 3.45 -10.31
N THR A 103 6.15 3.66 -9.54
CA THR A 103 5.19 4.73 -9.83
C THR A 103 5.73 6.14 -9.60
N LEU A 104 6.65 6.35 -8.64
CA LEU A 104 7.33 7.64 -8.44
C LEU A 104 8.30 7.95 -9.59
N LEU A 105 9.10 6.95 -9.98
CA LEU A 105 9.97 7.02 -11.15
C LEU A 105 9.16 7.43 -12.37
N MET A 106 8.08 6.70 -12.65
CA MET A 106 7.24 6.98 -13.80
C MET A 106 6.58 8.36 -13.71
N SER A 107 6.11 8.78 -12.54
CA SER A 107 5.53 10.13 -12.36
C SER A 107 6.54 11.26 -12.50
N THR A 108 7.84 10.96 -12.37
CA THR A 108 8.92 11.93 -12.62
C THR A 108 9.14 12.14 -14.11
N ILE A 109 8.91 11.12 -14.95
CA ILE A 109 9.21 11.15 -16.38
C ILE A 109 7.96 11.40 -17.23
N ILE A 110 6.82 10.83 -16.82
CA ILE A 110 5.56 10.83 -17.55
C ILE A 110 4.63 11.84 -16.89
N ASP A 111 4.19 12.84 -17.66
CA ASP A 111 3.26 13.86 -17.17
C ASP A 111 1.91 13.25 -16.73
N ASN A 112 1.27 13.88 -15.76
CA ASN A 112 0.00 13.40 -15.21
C ASN A 112 -1.12 13.34 -16.27
N SER A 113 -1.11 14.19 -17.30
CA SER A 113 -2.08 14.13 -18.40
C SER A 113 -1.96 12.81 -19.18
N ILE A 114 -0.74 12.42 -19.56
CA ILE A 114 -0.45 11.16 -20.24
C ILE A 114 -0.85 9.98 -19.36
N LYS A 115 -0.55 10.01 -18.05
CA LYS A 115 -1.01 8.99 -17.11
C LYS A 115 -2.55 8.86 -17.07
N CYS A 116 -3.28 9.95 -17.19
CA CYS A 116 -4.74 9.91 -17.18
C CYS A 116 -5.30 9.34 -18.48
N GLU A 117 -4.66 9.64 -19.62
CA GLU A 117 -5.08 9.17 -20.94
C GLU A 117 -4.71 7.70 -21.18
N PHE A 118 -3.52 7.29 -20.76
CA PHE A 118 -2.94 5.94 -20.96
C PHE A 118 -2.75 5.23 -19.62
N SER A 119 -3.82 5.18 -18.82
CA SER A 119 -3.72 4.69 -17.43
C SER A 119 -3.40 3.19 -17.36
N VAL A 120 -3.92 2.39 -18.27
CA VAL A 120 -3.66 0.94 -18.33
C VAL A 120 -2.20 0.67 -18.69
N GLU A 121 -1.69 1.32 -19.72
CA GLU A 121 -0.31 1.23 -20.19
C GLU A 121 0.67 1.71 -19.12
N TYR A 122 0.32 2.80 -18.41
CA TYR A 122 1.08 3.30 -17.27
C TYR A 122 1.26 2.21 -16.19
N TYR A 123 0.18 1.54 -15.80
CA TYR A 123 0.28 0.53 -14.74
C TYR A 123 0.88 -0.80 -15.25
N GLN A 124 0.72 -1.15 -16.52
CA GLN A 124 1.43 -2.28 -17.15
C GLN A 124 2.95 -2.09 -17.15
N LEU A 125 3.39 -0.85 -17.42
CA LEU A 125 4.80 -0.50 -17.40
C LEU A 125 5.37 -0.51 -15.97
N ALA A 126 4.62 0.00 -15.00
CA ALA A 126 4.99 -0.07 -13.57
C ALA A 126 5.16 -1.55 -13.12
N ASP A 127 4.26 -2.44 -13.55
CA ASP A 127 4.35 -3.89 -13.29
C ASP A 127 5.62 -4.51 -13.89
N THR A 128 5.96 -4.11 -15.11
CA THR A 128 7.16 -4.59 -15.82
C THR A 128 8.44 -4.19 -15.09
N LEU A 129 8.50 -2.94 -14.61
CA LEU A 129 9.64 -2.42 -13.84
C LEU A 129 9.88 -3.19 -12.52
N VAL A 130 8.84 -3.70 -11.88
CA VAL A 130 8.98 -4.46 -10.62
C VAL A 130 9.29 -5.95 -10.84
N SER A 131 8.91 -6.51 -12.00
CA SER A 131 8.88 -7.97 -12.21
C SER A 131 10.22 -8.62 -12.62
N HIS A 132 11.17 -7.89 -13.21
CA HIS A 132 12.32 -8.51 -13.89
C HIS A 132 13.69 -8.05 -13.41
N ASN A 133 13.86 -6.74 -13.13
CA ASN A 133 15.12 -6.17 -12.67
C ASN A 133 14.85 -4.87 -11.92
N GLU A 134 15.50 -4.70 -10.76
CA GLU A 134 15.34 -3.54 -9.88
C GLU A 134 16.34 -2.41 -10.17
N ASP A 135 17.26 -2.58 -11.12
CA ASP A 135 18.33 -1.61 -11.43
C ASP A 135 17.80 -0.18 -11.62
N LEU A 136 16.74 0.01 -12.42
CA LEU A 136 16.16 1.34 -12.62
C LEU A 136 15.55 1.93 -11.35
N LEU A 137 14.96 1.09 -10.49
CA LEU A 137 14.39 1.53 -9.22
C LEU A 137 15.51 1.95 -8.25
N VAL A 138 16.62 1.22 -8.25
CA VAL A 138 17.84 1.54 -7.49
C VAL A 138 18.45 2.84 -7.98
N GLU A 139 18.61 3.01 -9.29
CA GLU A 139 19.14 4.24 -9.89
C GLU A 139 18.26 5.45 -9.59
N TYR A 140 16.94 5.32 -9.66
CA TYR A 140 16.00 6.39 -9.29
C TYR A 140 16.17 6.79 -7.82
N CYS A 141 16.29 5.83 -6.90
CA CYS A 141 16.53 6.14 -5.49
C CYS A 141 17.87 6.88 -5.28
N LYS A 142 18.94 6.47 -5.97
CA LYS A 142 20.25 7.17 -5.93
C LYS A 142 20.15 8.59 -6.49
N LEU A 143 19.39 8.78 -7.58
CA LEU A 143 19.10 10.10 -8.13
C LEU A 143 18.37 10.98 -7.10
N ALA A 144 17.38 10.43 -6.39
CA ALA A 144 16.59 11.17 -5.40
C ALA A 144 17.41 11.64 -4.18
N GLU A 145 18.54 11.01 -3.87
CA GLU A 145 19.42 11.46 -2.78
C GLU A 145 20.11 12.80 -3.08
N ASN A 146 20.45 13.06 -4.35
CA ASN A 146 21.10 14.30 -4.78
C ASN A 146 20.86 14.58 -6.27
N PRO A 147 19.65 15.02 -6.65
CA PRO A 147 19.30 15.22 -8.04
C PRO A 147 20.01 16.44 -8.63
N ASN A 148 20.59 16.26 -9.81
CA ASN A 148 21.18 17.34 -10.59
C ASN A 148 21.10 16.98 -12.09
N ASN A 149 21.41 17.94 -12.96
CA ASN A 149 21.27 17.75 -14.40
C ASN A 149 22.10 16.56 -14.92
N GLU A 150 23.32 16.36 -14.42
CA GLU A 150 24.20 15.27 -14.88
C GLU A 150 23.69 13.90 -14.44
N SER A 151 23.28 13.77 -13.17
CA SER A 151 22.72 12.51 -12.66
C SER A 151 21.38 12.18 -13.31
N PHE A 152 20.56 13.18 -13.60
CA PHE A 152 19.29 13.01 -14.30
C PHE A 152 19.49 12.60 -15.76
N GLU A 153 20.38 13.26 -16.50
CA GLU A 153 20.70 12.87 -17.87
C GLU A 153 21.21 11.43 -17.96
N ARG A 154 22.07 11.03 -17.02
CA ARG A 154 22.55 9.65 -16.90
C ARG A 154 21.39 8.69 -16.66
N PHE A 155 20.47 9.04 -15.76
CA PHE A 155 19.29 8.24 -15.46
C PHE A 155 18.36 8.08 -16.67
N LEU A 156 18.12 9.15 -17.44
CA LEU A 156 17.35 9.09 -18.69
C LEU A 156 18.01 8.15 -19.72
N LYS A 157 19.34 8.20 -19.85
CA LYS A 157 20.09 7.26 -20.68
C LYS A 157 19.97 5.82 -20.19
N SER A 158 19.96 5.59 -18.87
CA SER A 158 19.70 4.26 -18.31
C SER A 158 18.31 3.77 -18.66
N ILE A 159 17.29 4.63 -18.58
CA ILE A 159 15.90 4.30 -18.99
C ILE A 159 15.85 3.81 -20.43
N ILE A 160 16.50 4.53 -21.36
CA ILE A 160 16.47 4.20 -22.80
C ILE A 160 17.19 2.89 -23.09
N ASN A 161 18.32 2.65 -22.43
CA ASN A 161 19.13 1.44 -22.64
C ASN A 161 18.64 0.24 -21.83
N HIS A 162 17.63 0.42 -20.96
CA HIS A 162 17.11 -0.66 -20.14
C HIS A 162 16.38 -1.70 -20.99
N ARG A 163 16.55 -2.97 -20.63
CA ARG A 163 15.87 -4.07 -21.30
C ARG A 163 14.49 -4.30 -20.68
N TYR A 164 13.46 -3.73 -21.30
CA TYR A 164 12.07 -4.00 -20.93
C TYR A 164 11.62 -5.36 -21.46
N PHE A 165 10.81 -6.05 -20.66
CA PHE A 165 10.23 -7.34 -21.04
C PHE A 165 8.78 -7.15 -21.45
N ASN A 166 8.38 -7.80 -22.55
CA ASN A 166 7.00 -7.82 -23.06
C ASN A 166 6.42 -6.44 -23.48
N ILE A 167 7.25 -5.42 -23.67
CA ILE A 167 6.87 -4.12 -24.21
C ILE A 167 7.91 -3.77 -25.28
N GLN A 168 7.48 -3.49 -26.51
CA GLN A 168 8.39 -3.05 -27.57
C GLN A 168 8.89 -1.63 -27.28
N ASN A 169 10.12 -1.32 -27.69
CA ASN A 169 10.72 -0.02 -27.37
C ASN A 169 9.93 1.14 -27.96
N GLU A 170 9.38 0.98 -29.18
CA GLU A 170 8.60 1.99 -29.88
C GLU A 170 7.23 2.27 -29.22
N GLU A 171 6.76 1.36 -28.37
CA GLU A 171 5.49 1.46 -27.63
C GLU A 171 5.71 1.83 -26.16
N ASN A 172 6.97 1.96 -25.72
CA ASN A 172 7.29 2.17 -24.32
C ASN A 172 7.26 3.67 -23.98
N LEU A 173 6.17 4.09 -23.32
CA LEU A 173 5.97 5.48 -22.89
C LEU A 173 7.14 6.07 -22.09
N LEU A 174 7.84 5.26 -21.29
CA LEU A 174 8.97 5.75 -20.49
C LEU A 174 10.21 6.01 -21.35
N ILE A 175 10.47 5.19 -22.37
CA ILE A 175 11.54 5.43 -23.35
C ILE A 175 11.22 6.69 -24.16
N ILE A 176 10.00 6.77 -24.72
CA ILE A 176 9.57 7.89 -25.56
C ILE A 176 9.71 9.22 -24.79
N CYS A 177 9.22 9.27 -23.55
CA CYS A 177 9.33 10.47 -22.73
C CYS A 177 10.79 10.77 -22.37
N ALA A 178 11.60 9.77 -22.05
CA ALA A 178 13.02 9.99 -21.72
C ALA A 178 13.83 10.53 -22.92
N GLU A 179 13.59 10.01 -24.13
CA GLU A 179 14.20 10.52 -25.36
C GLU A 179 13.81 11.97 -25.62
N TYR A 180 12.52 12.30 -25.46
CA TYR A 180 12.02 13.66 -25.60
C TYR A 180 12.70 14.62 -24.61
N ILE A 181 12.78 14.25 -23.32
CA ILE A 181 13.41 15.08 -22.29
C ILE A 181 14.89 15.32 -22.58
N LEU A 182 15.62 14.28 -23.02
CA LEU A 182 17.02 14.42 -23.42
C LEU A 182 17.22 15.35 -24.62
N GLN A 183 16.28 15.37 -25.57
CA GLN A 183 16.33 16.26 -26.73
C GLN A 183 16.08 17.73 -26.34
N GLU A 184 15.12 17.98 -25.45
CA GLU A 184 14.81 19.32 -24.96
C GLU A 184 15.93 19.91 -24.10
N GLY A 185 16.59 19.08 -23.27
CA GLY A 185 17.75 19.48 -22.48
C GLY A 185 17.46 20.42 -21.29
N ASP A 186 16.20 20.75 -21.02
CA ASP A 186 15.76 21.47 -19.82
C ASP A 186 15.16 20.50 -18.78
N TYR A 187 15.90 20.29 -17.69
CA TYR A 187 15.55 19.32 -16.66
C TYR A 187 14.92 19.95 -15.40
N VAL A 188 14.79 21.28 -15.34
CA VAL A 188 14.42 21.98 -14.08
C VAL A 188 13.06 21.54 -13.56
N SER A 189 12.06 21.44 -14.44
CA SER A 189 10.71 21.01 -14.08
C SER A 189 10.68 19.58 -13.53
N TYR A 190 11.39 18.65 -14.17
CA TYR A 190 11.45 17.24 -13.79
C TYR A 190 12.20 17.04 -12.46
N LEU A 191 13.33 17.72 -12.26
CA LEU A 191 14.08 17.63 -11.01
C LEU A 191 13.26 18.14 -9.81
N SER A 192 12.38 19.12 -10.03
CA SER A 192 11.52 19.69 -8.99
C SER A 192 10.42 18.73 -8.50
N THR A 193 10.08 17.69 -9.26
CA THR A 193 9.07 16.69 -8.86
C THR A 193 9.63 15.54 -8.04
N ILE A 194 10.95 15.40 -7.97
CA ILE A 194 11.63 14.34 -7.23
C ILE A 194 11.50 14.58 -5.72
N LEU A 195 11.05 13.56 -4.98
CA LEU A 195 10.92 13.58 -3.52
C LEU A 195 12.28 13.36 -2.83
N GLN A 196 13.14 14.37 -2.94
CA GLN A 196 14.54 14.39 -2.50
C GLN A 196 14.74 14.80 -1.03
N HIS A 197 15.99 14.75 -0.57
CA HIS A 197 16.36 15.33 0.72
C HIS A 197 16.01 16.82 0.77
N GLY A 198 15.28 17.22 1.80
CA GLY A 198 14.76 18.59 1.93
C GLY A 198 13.38 18.81 1.29
N SER A 199 12.78 17.81 0.63
CA SER A 199 11.39 17.88 0.16
C SER A 199 10.36 17.84 1.30
N TYR A 200 10.78 17.44 2.50
CA TYR A 200 9.95 17.38 3.70
C TYR A 200 10.56 18.24 4.80
N THR A 201 9.78 18.60 5.81
CA THR A 201 10.28 19.36 6.97
C THR A 201 11.47 18.70 7.68
N ASN A 202 11.57 17.37 7.62
CA ASN A 202 12.80 16.68 8.01
C ASN A 202 13.64 16.43 6.76
N ASN A 203 14.75 17.16 6.63
CA ASN A 203 15.62 17.12 5.46
C ASN A 203 16.25 15.74 5.20
N LYS A 204 16.20 14.82 6.17
CA LYS A 204 16.70 13.45 6.00
C LYS A 204 15.69 12.51 5.35
N TYR A 205 14.44 12.94 5.17
CA TYR A 205 13.41 12.08 4.60
C TYR A 205 13.38 12.17 3.08
N ILE A 206 13.13 11.02 2.44
CA ILE A 206 12.90 10.85 1.00
C ILE A 206 11.83 9.78 0.80
N ASN A 207 11.10 9.82 -0.33
CA ASN A 207 10.18 8.74 -0.73
C ASN A 207 9.24 8.22 0.39
N VAL A 208 8.61 9.12 1.15
CA VAL A 208 7.85 8.77 2.37
C VAL A 208 6.51 8.12 2.01
N ILE A 209 6.46 6.78 2.01
CA ILE A 209 5.25 6.00 1.65
C ILE A 209 4.08 6.29 2.58
N ASN A 210 4.33 6.39 3.89
CA ASN A 210 3.27 6.54 4.88
C ASN A 210 2.40 7.76 4.64
N LEU A 211 3.00 8.90 4.29
CA LEU A 211 2.26 10.13 4.07
C LEU A 211 1.31 10.00 2.88
N ASN A 212 1.78 9.39 1.78
CA ASN A 212 0.96 9.16 0.61
C ASN A 212 -0.18 8.17 0.92
N CYS A 213 0.14 7.06 1.58
CA CYS A 213 -0.84 6.07 2.00
C CYS A 213 -1.92 6.66 2.91
N LEU A 214 -1.51 7.44 3.91
CA LEU A 214 -2.40 8.16 4.82
C LEU A 214 -3.31 9.14 4.07
N THR A 215 -2.73 9.98 3.22
CA THR A 215 -3.48 11.00 2.46
C THR A 215 -4.51 10.33 1.56
N GLU A 216 -4.15 9.21 0.95
CA GLU A 216 -5.03 8.43 0.09
C GLU A 216 -6.15 7.72 0.87
N LEU A 217 -5.87 7.23 2.08
CA LEU A 217 -6.89 6.66 2.98
C LEU A 217 -7.88 7.74 3.43
N ILE A 218 -7.39 8.91 3.86
CA ILE A 218 -8.23 10.06 4.23
C ILE A 218 -9.12 10.47 3.07
N LEU A 219 -8.55 10.59 1.86
CA LEU A 219 -9.30 10.92 0.66
C LEU A 219 -10.42 9.91 0.38
N GLN A 220 -10.12 8.61 0.51
CA GLN A 220 -11.10 7.55 0.31
C GLN A 220 -12.23 7.61 1.34
N VAL A 221 -11.91 7.73 2.63
CA VAL A 221 -12.91 7.87 3.69
C VAL A 221 -13.79 9.10 3.46
N LYS A 222 -13.19 10.25 3.15
CA LYS A 222 -13.95 11.48 2.89
C LYS A 222 -14.88 11.32 1.68
N LYS A 223 -14.43 10.71 0.58
CA LYS A 223 -15.26 10.46 -0.61
C LYS A 223 -16.42 9.52 -0.29
N SER A 224 -16.15 8.40 0.39
CA SER A 224 -17.17 7.39 0.70
C SER A 224 -18.28 7.90 1.62
N TYR A 225 -17.97 8.85 2.51
CA TYR A 225 -18.92 9.38 3.50
C TYR A 225 -19.30 10.85 3.27
N GLY A 226 -18.89 11.45 2.16
CA GLY A 226 -19.19 12.86 1.85
C GLY A 226 -18.70 13.84 2.91
N LEU A 227 -17.52 13.58 3.50
CA LEU A 227 -16.99 14.36 4.62
C LEU A 227 -16.16 15.55 4.15
N VAL A 228 -16.28 16.64 4.90
CA VAL A 228 -15.36 17.79 4.91
C VAL A 228 -14.38 17.65 6.07
N ASN A 229 -13.26 18.38 6.03
CA ASN A 229 -12.19 18.25 7.01
C ASN A 229 -12.66 18.46 8.46
N GLU A 230 -13.54 19.43 8.72
CA GLU A 230 -14.00 19.76 10.07
C GLU A 230 -14.89 18.67 10.69
N LYS A 231 -15.37 17.73 9.87
CA LYS A 231 -16.22 16.61 10.31
C LYS A 231 -15.43 15.31 10.52
N LEU A 232 -14.12 15.34 10.33
CA LEU A 232 -13.23 14.18 10.44
C LEU A 232 -12.14 14.44 11.47
N ASN A 233 -12.21 13.75 12.61
CA ASN A 233 -11.13 13.73 13.58
C ASN A 233 -10.23 12.52 13.33
N ILE A 234 -8.93 12.75 13.20
CA ILE A 234 -7.96 11.69 12.89
C ILE A 234 -7.06 11.47 14.10
N PHE A 235 -7.00 10.23 14.56
CA PHE A 235 -6.13 9.76 15.62
C PHE A 235 -5.18 8.71 15.05
N HIS A 236 -3.89 8.85 15.31
CA HIS A 236 -2.87 7.94 14.81
C HIS A 236 -1.98 7.49 15.95
N ASP A 237 -1.51 6.24 15.95
CA ASP A 237 -0.44 5.85 16.87
C ASP A 237 0.79 6.74 16.69
N LYS A 238 1.59 6.91 17.74
CA LYS A 238 2.80 7.70 17.68
C LYS A 238 3.81 7.07 16.72
N ILE A 239 4.13 7.80 15.64
CA ILE A 239 5.22 7.44 14.74
C ILE A 239 6.43 8.32 15.06
N ASP A 240 7.44 7.73 15.69
CA ASP A 240 8.65 8.45 16.10
C ASP A 240 9.34 9.15 14.91
N GLY A 241 9.38 10.49 14.96
CA GLY A 241 10.05 11.36 13.99
C GLY A 241 9.22 11.79 12.78
N TYR A 242 8.08 11.15 12.49
CA TYR A 242 7.23 11.46 11.33
C TYR A 242 6.04 12.35 11.67
N ASP A 243 5.63 12.38 12.94
CA ASP A 243 4.50 13.16 13.47
C ASP A 243 4.47 14.64 13.01
N LYS A 244 5.61 15.34 13.14
CA LYS A 244 5.76 16.74 12.73
C LYS A 244 5.70 16.90 11.23
N THR A 245 6.29 15.96 10.50
CA THR A 245 6.30 15.98 9.04
C THR A 245 4.88 15.84 8.51
N PHE A 246 4.11 14.88 9.01
CA PHE A 246 2.75 14.66 8.51
C PHE A 246 1.86 15.86 8.77
N ASN A 247 1.89 16.42 9.99
CA ASN A 247 1.11 17.61 10.30
C ASN A 247 1.56 18.82 9.46
N SER A 248 2.85 18.96 9.14
CA SER A 248 3.32 20.05 8.28
C SER A 248 2.83 19.91 6.84
N GLU A 249 2.97 18.72 6.25
CA GLU A 249 2.57 18.47 4.87
C GLU A 249 1.05 18.51 4.66
N LEU A 250 0.27 18.18 5.70
CA LEU A 250 -1.20 18.20 5.66
C LEU A 250 -1.81 19.54 6.04
N LYS A 251 -1.05 20.44 6.69
CA LYS A 251 -1.52 21.77 7.10
C LYS A 251 -2.08 22.63 5.94
N PRO A 252 -1.49 22.66 4.73
CA PRO A 252 -2.05 23.38 3.58
C PRO A 252 -3.44 22.89 3.14
N PHE A 253 -3.85 21.71 3.62
CA PHE A 253 -5.15 21.11 3.35
C PHE A 253 -6.12 21.22 4.53
N ASP A 254 -5.74 21.93 5.61
CA ASP A 254 -6.50 22.05 6.86
C ASP A 254 -6.85 20.69 7.50
N ILE A 255 -5.93 19.73 7.36
CA ILE A 255 -6.03 18.40 7.96
C ILE A 255 -5.04 18.33 9.12
N LYS A 256 -5.55 17.96 10.31
CA LYS A 256 -4.76 17.77 11.52
C LYS A 256 -4.83 16.31 11.98
N ILE A 257 -3.68 15.75 12.33
CA ILE A 257 -3.57 14.42 12.93
C ILE A 257 -3.27 14.56 14.42
N ASN A 258 -4.03 13.84 15.25
CA ASN A 258 -3.79 13.72 16.67
C ASN A 258 -3.01 12.43 16.97
N PHE A 259 -1.71 12.57 17.20
CA PHE A 259 -0.87 11.44 17.59
C PHE A 259 -1.11 11.06 19.06
N THR A 260 -1.49 9.81 19.30
CA THR A 260 -1.93 9.28 20.60
C THR A 260 -1.15 8.01 20.92
N ASP A 261 -0.96 7.71 22.21
CA ASP A 261 -0.29 6.48 22.65
C ASP A 261 -1.25 5.30 22.58
N SER A 262 -0.89 4.21 21.90
CA SER A 262 -1.70 2.99 21.82
C SER A 262 -2.09 2.42 23.20
N LYS A 263 -1.30 2.65 24.24
CA LYS A 263 -1.61 2.23 25.62
C LYS A 263 -2.89 2.87 26.17
N ASP A 264 -3.20 4.07 25.70
CA ASP A 264 -4.33 4.87 26.19
C ASP A 264 -5.56 4.78 25.27
N GLU A 265 -5.43 4.18 24.08
CA GLU A 265 -6.52 4.08 23.10
C GLU A 265 -6.65 2.68 22.49
N GLU A 266 -7.63 1.91 22.97
CA GLU A 266 -7.93 0.54 22.52
C GLU A 266 -8.19 0.43 21.01
N LEU A 267 -8.78 1.44 20.37
CA LEU A 267 -9.02 1.39 18.92
C LEU A 267 -7.71 1.46 18.11
N ILE A 268 -6.67 2.12 18.64
CA ILE A 268 -5.34 2.08 18.03
C ILE A 268 -4.76 0.67 18.14
N GLN A 269 -4.89 0.00 19.29
CA GLN A 269 -4.44 -1.40 19.45
C GLN A 269 -5.14 -2.35 18.46
N ILE A 270 -6.45 -2.15 18.23
CA ILE A 270 -7.18 -2.94 17.23
C ILE A 270 -6.63 -2.63 15.82
N ALA A 271 -6.32 -1.37 15.52
CA ALA A 271 -5.75 -0.97 14.24
C ALA A 271 -4.37 -1.60 14.01
N ASP A 272 -3.47 -1.63 15.01
CA ASP A 272 -2.19 -2.35 14.97
C ASP A 272 -2.42 -3.82 14.64
N ASN A 273 -3.31 -4.46 15.41
CA ASN A 273 -3.57 -5.88 15.28
C ASN A 273 -4.00 -6.23 13.85
N VAL A 274 -4.92 -5.45 13.28
CA VAL A 274 -5.37 -5.65 11.89
C VAL A 274 -4.28 -5.34 10.87
N ALA A 275 -3.55 -4.22 11.03
CA ALA A 275 -2.47 -3.85 10.11
C ALA A 275 -1.39 -4.94 10.07
N SER A 276 -1.00 -5.45 11.23
CA SER A 276 -0.01 -6.52 11.40
C SER A 276 -0.49 -7.87 10.86
N ILE A 277 -1.76 -8.25 11.09
CA ILE A 277 -2.38 -9.45 10.50
C ILE A 277 -2.35 -9.37 8.97
N VAL A 278 -2.86 -8.27 8.40
CA VAL A 278 -2.91 -8.07 6.95
C VAL A 278 -1.50 -8.08 6.35
N ALA A 279 -0.56 -7.34 6.95
CA ALA A 279 0.82 -7.28 6.48
C ALA A 279 1.48 -8.66 6.49
N LYS A 280 1.29 -9.45 7.54
CA LYS A 280 1.85 -10.81 7.59
C LYS A 280 1.22 -11.71 6.53
N CYS A 281 -0.11 -11.67 6.39
CA CYS A 281 -0.83 -12.43 5.37
C CYS A 281 -0.31 -12.15 3.96
N ILE A 282 -0.28 -10.88 3.52
CA ILE A 282 0.14 -10.56 2.16
C ILE A 282 1.61 -10.87 1.92
N ASN A 283 2.52 -10.53 2.85
CA ASN A 283 3.95 -10.78 2.67
C ASN A 283 4.23 -12.28 2.51
N GLU A 284 3.66 -13.13 3.38
CA GLU A 284 3.89 -14.58 3.33
C GLU A 284 3.21 -15.23 2.12
N CYS A 285 1.99 -14.81 1.78
CA CYS A 285 1.29 -15.38 0.63
C CYS A 285 2.02 -15.08 -0.68
N ILE A 286 2.40 -13.82 -0.90
CA ILE A 286 3.14 -13.43 -2.11
C ILE A 286 4.49 -14.13 -2.17
N LYS A 287 5.24 -14.16 -1.05
CA LYS A 287 6.53 -14.88 -0.97
C LYS A 287 6.40 -16.35 -1.40
N ARG A 288 5.32 -17.02 -0.98
CA ARG A 288 5.08 -18.43 -1.34
C ARG A 288 4.82 -18.64 -2.82
N PHE A 289 4.10 -17.75 -3.49
CA PHE A 289 3.95 -17.80 -4.96
C PHE A 289 5.29 -17.55 -5.67
N GLU A 290 6.10 -16.62 -5.17
CA GLU A 290 7.43 -16.35 -5.75
C GLU A 290 8.38 -17.53 -5.58
N GLU A 291 8.30 -18.23 -4.45
CA GLU A 291 9.07 -19.45 -4.16
C GLU A 291 8.48 -20.72 -4.81
N LYS A 292 7.34 -20.62 -5.51
CA LYS A 292 6.59 -21.75 -6.09
C LYS A 292 6.16 -22.82 -5.08
N LYS A 293 5.78 -22.37 -3.87
CA LYS A 293 5.37 -23.21 -2.73
C LYS A 293 3.89 -23.07 -2.39
N GLU A 294 3.13 -22.30 -3.17
CA GLU A 294 1.74 -21.93 -2.86
C GLU A 294 0.80 -23.14 -2.63
N TRP A 295 1.11 -24.29 -3.22
CA TRP A 295 0.33 -25.53 -3.12
C TRP A 295 0.84 -26.51 -2.05
N GLU A 296 1.90 -26.17 -1.31
CA GLU A 296 2.40 -26.99 -0.22
C GLU A 296 1.43 -26.99 0.97
N GLU A 297 1.39 -28.09 1.73
CA GLU A 297 0.43 -28.26 2.84
C GLU A 297 0.63 -27.20 3.94
N ASP A 298 1.88 -26.82 4.19
CA ASP A 298 2.25 -25.79 5.18
C ASP A 298 1.73 -24.39 4.81
N SER A 299 1.46 -24.17 3.52
CA SER A 299 1.06 -22.92 2.89
C SER A 299 -0.44 -22.68 3.01
N ALA A 300 -1.22 -23.75 3.02
CA ALA A 300 -2.68 -23.66 3.13
C ALA A 300 -3.15 -22.87 4.36
N TRP A 301 -2.41 -22.92 5.48
CA TRP A 301 -2.80 -22.21 6.68
C TRP A 301 -2.82 -20.68 6.48
N ILE A 302 -1.74 -20.11 5.92
CA ILE A 302 -1.66 -18.64 5.74
C ILE A 302 -2.59 -18.16 4.62
N MET A 303 -2.73 -18.95 3.55
CA MET A 303 -3.64 -18.64 2.44
C MET A 303 -5.10 -18.57 2.92
N LYS A 304 -5.52 -19.48 3.81
CA LYS A 304 -6.84 -19.44 4.46
C LYS A 304 -7.03 -18.21 5.34
N GLN A 305 -6.03 -17.85 6.15
CA GLN A 305 -6.13 -16.63 6.96
C GLN A 305 -6.27 -15.40 6.08
N TYR A 306 -5.49 -15.32 4.99
CA TYR A 306 -5.56 -14.19 4.09
C TYR A 306 -6.90 -14.11 3.34
N ALA A 307 -7.41 -15.24 2.86
CA ALA A 307 -8.74 -15.32 2.24
C ALA A 307 -9.83 -14.82 3.18
N LYS A 308 -9.83 -15.31 4.44
CA LYS A 308 -10.77 -14.87 5.48
C LYS A 308 -10.68 -13.39 5.78
N VAL A 309 -9.47 -12.83 5.86
CA VAL A 309 -9.24 -11.39 6.04
C VAL A 309 -9.86 -10.58 4.90
N ILE A 310 -9.58 -10.94 3.64
CA ILE A 310 -10.11 -10.22 2.48
C ILE A 310 -11.64 -10.35 2.42
N ASP A 311 -12.21 -11.51 2.74
CA ASP A 311 -13.66 -11.70 2.76
C ASP A 311 -14.35 -10.87 3.85
N LYS A 312 -13.80 -10.86 5.08
CA LYS A 312 -14.34 -10.07 6.19
C LYS A 312 -14.29 -8.57 5.93
N LEU A 313 -13.21 -8.09 5.33
CA LEU A 313 -13.07 -6.68 4.96
C LEU A 313 -13.87 -6.31 3.72
N THR A 314 -14.05 -7.26 2.80
CA THR A 314 -14.41 -7.07 1.38
C THR A 314 -13.36 -6.28 0.60
N ILE A 315 -13.32 -6.49 -0.72
CA ILE A 315 -12.38 -5.78 -1.60
C ILE A 315 -12.65 -4.27 -1.70
N TYR A 316 -13.85 -3.80 -1.34
CA TYR A 316 -14.19 -2.38 -1.41
C TYR A 316 -13.53 -1.56 -0.29
N ASN A 317 -13.20 -2.22 0.83
CA ASN A 317 -12.48 -1.60 1.95
C ASN A 317 -10.97 -1.83 1.90
N ILE A 318 -10.45 -2.45 0.84
CA ILE A 318 -9.00 -2.65 0.68
C ILE A 318 -8.56 -1.90 -0.57
N LYS A 319 -7.66 -0.94 -0.36
CA LYS A 319 -6.94 -0.30 -1.45
C LYS A 319 -5.65 -1.05 -1.73
N PHE A 320 -5.56 -1.60 -2.93
CA PHE A 320 -4.37 -2.28 -3.42
C PHE A 320 -3.51 -1.31 -4.24
N THR A 321 -2.35 -0.95 -3.70
CA THR A 321 -1.26 -0.29 -4.42
C THR A 321 -0.14 -1.32 -4.61
N LEU A 322 -0.44 -2.33 -5.41
CA LEU A 322 0.42 -3.49 -5.68
C LEU A 322 0.65 -3.62 -7.19
N PRO A 323 1.67 -4.37 -7.62
CA PRO A 323 1.70 -4.87 -8.99
C PRO A 323 0.39 -5.59 -9.31
N VAL A 324 -0.15 -5.40 -10.50
CA VAL A 324 -1.42 -6.01 -10.97
C VAL A 324 -1.39 -7.52 -10.77
N LYS A 325 -0.24 -8.15 -11.03
CA LYS A 325 -0.01 -9.57 -10.77
C LYS A 325 -0.27 -9.96 -9.30
N ASN A 326 0.30 -9.23 -8.35
CA ASN A 326 0.13 -9.51 -6.92
C ASN A 326 -1.29 -9.19 -6.42
N TRP A 327 -1.92 -8.16 -7.00
CA TRP A 327 -3.32 -7.88 -6.75
C TRP A 327 -4.19 -9.03 -7.22
N ALA A 328 -4.03 -9.50 -8.46
CA ALA A 328 -4.75 -10.66 -8.98
C ALA A 328 -4.50 -11.92 -8.13
N THR A 329 -3.25 -12.18 -7.71
CA THR A 329 -2.92 -13.30 -6.81
C THR A 329 -3.68 -13.21 -5.49
N SER A 330 -3.80 -12.02 -4.90
CA SER A 330 -4.56 -11.80 -3.65
C SER A 330 -6.05 -12.14 -3.82
N LEU A 331 -6.63 -11.79 -4.97
CA LEU A 331 -8.02 -12.12 -5.32
C LEU A 331 -8.22 -13.61 -5.62
N CYS A 332 -7.24 -14.27 -6.26
CA CYS A 332 -7.24 -15.72 -6.44
C CYS A 332 -7.20 -16.45 -5.09
N ILE A 333 -6.31 -16.03 -4.18
CA ILE A 333 -6.23 -16.61 -2.83
C ILE A 333 -7.56 -16.48 -2.12
N ARG A 334 -8.18 -15.29 -2.18
CA ARG A 334 -9.50 -15.05 -1.62
C ARG A 334 -10.49 -16.11 -2.09
N GLU A 335 -10.65 -16.35 -3.39
CA GLU A 335 -11.62 -17.34 -3.88
C GLU A 335 -11.23 -18.79 -3.58
N MET A 336 -9.96 -19.14 -3.80
CA MET A 336 -9.55 -20.55 -3.78
C MET A 336 -9.44 -21.11 -2.36
N PHE A 337 -9.20 -20.24 -1.36
CA PHE A 337 -8.99 -20.64 0.03
C PHE A 337 -10.14 -20.26 0.97
N LYS A 338 -11.31 -19.87 0.44
CA LYS A 338 -12.55 -19.82 1.24
C LYS A 338 -12.88 -21.19 1.82
N ASP A 339 -13.61 -21.19 2.92
CA ASP A 339 -13.98 -22.42 3.62
C ASP A 339 -14.89 -23.30 2.76
N GLU A 340 -15.73 -22.71 1.91
CA GLU A 340 -16.63 -23.43 1.02
C GLU A 340 -15.93 -24.01 -0.22
N ASN A 341 -14.74 -23.52 -0.56
CA ASN A 341 -14.07 -23.91 -1.80
C ASN A 341 -13.36 -25.29 -1.66
N PRO A 342 -13.65 -26.27 -2.53
CA PRO A 342 -13.09 -27.60 -2.45
C PRO A 342 -11.56 -27.63 -2.53
N ILE A 343 -10.92 -28.47 -1.68
CA ILE A 343 -9.45 -28.61 -1.65
C ILE A 343 -8.88 -29.07 -3.00
N ASN A 344 -9.61 -29.91 -3.74
CA ASN A 344 -9.17 -30.40 -5.05
C ASN A 344 -9.16 -29.29 -6.14
N GLN A 345 -9.73 -28.12 -5.87
CA GLN A 345 -9.65 -26.95 -6.74
C GLN A 345 -8.47 -26.02 -6.40
N ARG A 346 -7.68 -26.33 -5.36
CA ARG A 346 -6.50 -25.54 -4.96
C ARG A 346 -5.26 -26.02 -5.73
N ASN A 347 -5.22 -25.69 -7.02
CA ASN A 347 -4.11 -26.03 -7.90
C ASN A 347 -3.96 -25.02 -9.04
N GLU A 348 -2.87 -25.16 -9.79
CA GLU A 348 -2.47 -24.26 -10.86
C GLU A 348 -3.53 -24.06 -11.95
N LYS A 349 -4.30 -25.11 -12.30
CA LYS A 349 -5.33 -25.01 -13.35
C LYS A 349 -6.41 -23.97 -12.98
N TYR A 350 -6.97 -24.09 -11.77
CA TYR A 350 -8.01 -23.16 -11.31
C TYR A 350 -7.43 -21.80 -10.96
N PHE A 351 -6.19 -21.76 -10.45
CA PHE A 351 -5.49 -20.50 -10.22
C PHE A 351 -5.37 -19.70 -11.51
N ASN A 352 -4.86 -20.31 -12.59
CA ASN A 352 -4.66 -19.63 -13.85
C ASN A 352 -5.98 -19.10 -14.44
N GLU A 353 -7.08 -19.87 -14.33
CA GLU A 353 -8.41 -19.42 -14.74
C GLU A 353 -8.85 -18.14 -14.01
N HIS A 354 -8.76 -18.13 -12.68
CA HIS A 354 -9.09 -16.95 -11.87
C HIS A 354 -8.12 -15.79 -12.12
N TYR A 355 -6.84 -16.09 -12.30
CA TYR A 355 -5.78 -15.11 -12.41
C TYR A 355 -5.94 -14.25 -13.66
N TYR A 356 -6.15 -14.86 -14.83
CA TYR A 356 -6.39 -14.11 -16.07
C TYR A 356 -7.68 -13.28 -16.00
N LYS A 357 -8.74 -13.83 -15.39
CA LYS A 357 -9.98 -13.09 -15.14
C LYS A 357 -9.72 -11.85 -14.29
N TYR A 358 -9.01 -11.98 -13.17
CA TYR A 358 -8.76 -10.86 -12.26
C TYR A 358 -7.81 -9.82 -12.85
N ILE A 359 -6.79 -10.22 -13.62
CA ILE A 359 -5.97 -9.27 -14.37
C ILE A 359 -6.84 -8.41 -15.29
N TYR A 360 -7.74 -9.04 -16.05
CA TYR A 360 -8.64 -8.32 -16.94
C TYR A 360 -9.56 -7.35 -16.16
N GLU A 361 -10.19 -7.81 -15.10
CA GLU A 361 -11.06 -6.97 -14.25
C GLU A 361 -10.32 -5.79 -13.60
N ILE A 362 -9.06 -6.00 -13.18
CA ILE A 362 -8.22 -4.95 -12.61
C ILE A 362 -7.91 -3.87 -13.66
N TYR A 363 -7.51 -4.26 -14.88
CA TYR A 363 -7.25 -3.29 -15.94
C TYR A 363 -8.51 -2.52 -16.36
N GLN A 364 -9.66 -3.20 -16.42
CA GLN A 364 -10.94 -2.51 -16.63
C GLN A 364 -11.24 -1.52 -15.49
N ASN A 365 -10.93 -1.87 -14.24
CA ASN A 365 -11.10 -0.93 -13.13
C ASN A 365 -10.16 0.28 -13.25
N ILE A 366 -8.91 0.07 -13.66
CA ILE A 366 -7.93 1.13 -13.89
C ILE A 366 -8.43 2.07 -14.98
N ASP A 367 -8.84 1.54 -16.13
CA ASP A 367 -9.30 2.32 -17.29
C ASP A 367 -10.49 3.23 -16.94
N ASN A 368 -11.41 2.73 -16.11
CA ASN A 368 -12.58 3.47 -15.67
C ASN A 368 -12.31 4.46 -14.51
N LYS A 369 -11.08 4.52 -14.00
CA LYS A 369 -10.75 5.30 -12.80
C LYS A 369 -10.25 6.69 -13.17
N ASN A 370 -10.74 7.68 -12.44
CA ASN A 370 -10.24 9.04 -12.57
C ASN A 370 -8.92 9.21 -11.80
N PHE A 371 -7.83 9.43 -12.53
CA PHE A 371 -6.50 9.70 -11.98
C PHE A 371 -6.13 11.19 -11.93
N ASN A 372 -7.08 12.10 -12.13
CA ASN A 372 -6.84 13.54 -12.13
C ASN A 372 -6.39 14.05 -10.75
N ALA A 373 -5.08 14.25 -10.60
CA ALA A 373 -4.47 14.72 -9.36
C ALA A 373 -5.03 16.06 -8.88
N ARG A 374 -5.37 16.99 -9.79
CA ARG A 374 -5.91 18.31 -9.43
C ARG A 374 -7.28 18.18 -8.78
N GLU A 375 -8.13 17.29 -9.27
CA GLU A 375 -9.44 17.03 -8.67
C GLU A 375 -9.33 16.39 -7.30
N HIS A 376 -8.39 15.46 -7.13
CA HIS A 376 -8.09 14.85 -5.83
C HIS A 376 -7.60 15.87 -4.81
N LEU A 377 -6.65 16.74 -5.18
CA LEU A 377 -6.16 17.80 -4.30
C LEU A 377 -7.25 18.82 -3.95
N LYS A 378 -8.11 19.18 -4.91
CA LYS A 378 -9.26 20.06 -4.64
C LYS A 378 -10.23 19.44 -3.63
N PHE A 379 -10.47 18.13 -3.71
CA PHE A 379 -11.32 17.44 -2.76
C PHE A 379 -10.65 17.29 -1.39
N LEU A 380 -9.33 17.08 -1.36
CA LEU A 380 -8.59 16.99 -0.10
C LEU A 380 -8.68 18.29 0.72
N LYS A 381 -8.75 19.45 0.07
CA LYS A 381 -8.93 20.77 0.69
C LYS A 381 -10.34 21.06 1.24
N LYS A 382 -11.34 20.28 0.85
CA LYS A 382 -12.73 20.41 1.34
C LYS A 382 -12.93 19.50 2.52
#